data_AF-A0A9D2A5J4-F1
#
_entry.id   AF-A0A9D2A5J4-F1
#
_cell.length_a   1.000
_cell.length_b   1.000
_cell.length_c   1.000
_cell.angle_alpha   90.00
_cell.angle_beta   90.00
_cell.angle_gamma   90.00
#
_symmetry.space_group_name_H-M   'P 1'
#
loop_
_entity.id
_entity.type
_entity.pdbx_description
1 polymer ?
#
loop_
_entity_poly.entity_id
_entity_poly.type
_entity_poly.pdbx_seq_one_letter_code
_entity_poly.pdbx_strand_id
1 'polypeptide(L)'
;MDEDFQRKESCSRRGFLKAAATIGTALAIGPAIDQVGAVTRVPSGNGLPAIGSGASALLPHRTLGTGKAAFEVSALGFGVMGMTYNRSQHPGKQQCVRLLREAMERGVTLFDTAIVYGPLDNEELAGEALGEFRGQVNVTTKFGHEVVGRRATGRQDSRPETIRRYCEQSLKRLRTEVIPLFYQHRFDRNTPVEVVAETMNDLIREGKVLHWGMCEVSAETIRKAHAVCPLTAIQSEYHLMHREVERNGVLDVCRELGIGFVPYSPMNRGFLGGDLNEYTRFDPDNDNRTALPRFTPEAMRANYRIVNVLQRFGREYGMTSAQLALGWLLQKAPWIVPIPGTTKLAHLEENLRTLDFSLSPEAWKKLEDEVAAIPIVGDRYNAEQQRQVQG
;
A
#
# COMPACT_ATOMS: atom_id res chain seq x y z
N MET A 1 74.93 -5.93 23.30
CA MET A 1 74.06 -5.44 24.40
C MET A 1 72.74 -5.08 23.75
N ASP A 2 71.79 -6.01 23.54
CA ASP A 2 71.36 -7.16 24.38
C ASP A 2 70.65 -6.63 25.64
N GLU A 3 69.43 -7.01 26.04
CA GLU A 3 68.37 -7.93 25.52
C GLU A 3 67.00 -7.36 26.04
N ASP A 4 65.76 -7.82 25.76
CA ASP A 4 65.21 -9.07 25.21
C ASP A 4 63.82 -8.86 24.50
N PHE A 5 63.15 -9.96 24.10
CA PHE A 5 61.90 -10.09 23.32
C PHE A 5 60.60 -9.60 24.04
N GLN A 6 59.55 -9.10 23.36
CA GLN A 6 58.45 -9.79 22.61
C GLN A 6 57.76 -10.96 23.38
N ARG A 7 56.44 -11.23 23.25
CA ARG A 7 55.49 -11.02 22.13
C ARG A 7 54.01 -10.89 22.58
N LYS A 8 53.06 -10.83 21.63
CA LYS A 8 51.58 -10.64 21.80
C LYS A 8 50.75 -11.95 21.73
N GLU A 9 49.43 -11.81 21.90
CA GLU A 9 48.29 -12.65 21.43
C GLU A 9 47.77 -13.78 22.34
N SER A 10 46.49 -14.22 22.29
CA SER A 10 45.21 -13.56 21.90
C SER A 10 43.96 -14.36 22.38
N CYS A 11 42.77 -13.74 22.29
CA CYS A 11 41.39 -14.28 22.09
C CYS A 11 41.00 -15.73 22.49
N SER A 12 39.85 -15.92 23.17
CA SER A 12 38.83 -16.93 22.77
C SER A 12 37.46 -16.80 23.50
N ARG A 13 36.43 -17.49 22.98
CA ARG A 13 35.09 -17.67 23.57
C ARG A 13 34.83 -19.14 23.90
N ARG A 14 34.46 -19.48 25.15
CA ARG A 14 33.64 -20.64 25.61
C ARG A 14 33.65 -20.71 27.14
N GLY A 15 32.60 -21.23 27.79
CA GLY A 15 32.64 -21.54 29.23
C GLY A 15 31.34 -21.49 30.04
N PHE A 16 30.25 -20.93 29.53
CA PHE A 16 28.98 -20.87 30.26
C PHE A 16 28.26 -22.25 30.26
N LEU A 17 28.23 -22.95 31.39
CA LEU A 17 27.15 -23.87 31.85
C LEU A 17 27.56 -24.70 33.09
N LYS A 18 26.79 -24.60 34.19
CA LYS A 18 26.21 -25.71 35.00
C LYS A 18 26.00 -25.34 36.48
N ALA A 19 24.73 -25.35 36.91
CA ALA A 19 24.24 -25.89 38.18
C ALA A 19 22.73 -26.14 38.01
N ALA A 20 22.18 -27.17 38.65
CA ALA A 20 20.78 -27.56 38.46
C ALA A 20 20.02 -27.76 39.78
N ALA A 21 18.72 -27.59 39.68
CA ALA A 21 17.67 -27.71 40.70
C ALA A 21 17.71 -28.96 41.60
N THR A 22 17.06 -28.86 42.76
CA THR A 22 16.22 -29.97 43.30
C THR A 22 15.23 -29.48 44.38
N ILE A 23 13.94 -29.79 44.16
CA ILE A 23 12.92 -30.34 45.09
C ILE A 23 12.66 -29.65 46.46
N GLY A 24 11.37 -29.32 46.70
CA GLY A 24 10.75 -29.16 48.02
C GLY A 24 9.22 -29.27 47.90
N THR A 25 8.58 -30.11 48.72
CA THR A 25 7.20 -30.59 48.48
C THR A 25 6.10 -29.78 49.21
N ALA A 26 4.86 -29.91 48.76
CA ALA A 26 3.69 -29.18 49.25
C ALA A 26 3.13 -29.66 50.60
N LEU A 27 2.39 -28.78 51.27
CA LEU A 27 1.35 -29.09 52.26
C LEU A 27 0.11 -28.26 51.93
N ALA A 28 -1.08 -28.86 52.03
CA ALA A 28 -2.35 -28.21 51.73
C ALA A 28 -3.29 -28.32 52.94
N ILE A 29 -3.86 -27.20 53.38
CA ILE A 29 -4.90 -27.14 54.42
C ILE A 29 -5.93 -26.07 54.04
N GLY A 30 -7.20 -26.39 54.27
CA GLY A 30 -8.34 -25.48 54.27
C GLY A 30 -9.63 -26.28 54.56
N PRO A 31 -10.79 -25.64 54.65
CA PRO A 31 -11.04 -24.20 54.69
C PRO A 31 -11.53 -23.73 56.08
N ALA A 32 -11.74 -22.42 56.24
CA ALA A 32 -12.60 -21.86 57.28
C ALA A 32 -13.67 -20.98 56.63
N ILE A 33 -14.91 -21.07 57.10
CA ILE A 33 -16.08 -20.34 56.60
C ILE A 33 -16.43 -19.25 57.60
N ASP A 34 -16.81 -18.08 57.11
CA ASP A 34 -17.55 -17.08 57.89
C ASP A 34 -18.64 -16.42 57.03
N GLN A 35 -19.79 -16.06 57.61
CA GLN A 35 -20.95 -15.51 56.88
C GLN A 35 -21.66 -14.35 57.61
N VAL A 36 -21.63 -13.14 57.01
CA VAL A 36 -22.55 -11.99 57.23
C VAL A 36 -22.58 -11.13 55.95
N GLY A 37 -23.66 -10.50 55.46
CA GLY A 37 -25.08 -10.54 55.85
C GLY A 37 -25.72 -9.13 55.95
N ALA A 38 -26.38 -8.54 54.95
CA ALA A 38 -26.60 -8.96 53.55
C ALA A 38 -26.07 -7.90 52.54
N VAL A 39 -26.79 -7.10 51.71
CA VAL A 39 -28.23 -6.80 51.46
C VAL A 39 -28.44 -6.60 49.93
N THR A 40 -29.66 -6.77 49.42
CA THR A 40 -30.00 -6.79 47.99
C THR A 40 -29.96 -5.45 47.25
N ARG A 41 -29.39 -5.43 46.03
CA ARG A 41 -30.05 -4.84 44.84
C ARG A 41 -29.41 -5.30 43.52
N VAL A 42 -30.24 -5.73 42.57
CA VAL A 42 -29.88 -5.87 41.15
C VAL A 42 -30.40 -4.65 40.40
N PRO A 43 -29.57 -4.05 39.55
CA PRO A 43 -30.02 -3.68 38.21
C PRO A 43 -29.14 -4.36 37.16
N SER A 44 -29.76 -4.97 36.14
CA SER A 44 -29.04 -5.56 35.01
C SER A 44 -28.43 -4.45 34.14
N GLY A 45 -27.19 -4.07 34.43
CA GLY A 45 -26.38 -3.22 33.55
C GLY A 45 -25.70 -4.04 32.46
N ASN A 46 -25.71 -3.56 31.23
CA ASN A 46 -25.19 -4.29 30.06
C ASN A 46 -23.78 -4.86 30.32
N GLY A 47 -23.64 -6.17 30.12
CA GLY A 47 -22.32 -6.78 30.01
C GLY A 47 -21.54 -6.14 28.85
N LEU A 48 -20.23 -6.02 29.02
CA LEU A 48 -19.31 -5.70 27.93
C LEU A 48 -19.61 -6.64 26.75
N PRO A 49 -19.70 -6.16 25.50
CA PRO A 49 -19.86 -7.04 24.35
C PRO A 49 -18.72 -8.05 24.33
N ALA A 50 -19.05 -9.33 24.49
CA ALA A 50 -18.11 -10.39 24.17
C ALA A 50 -17.73 -10.22 22.69
N ILE A 51 -16.44 -10.07 22.39
CA ILE A 51 -15.94 -9.96 21.02
C ILE A 51 -16.11 -11.33 20.37
N GLY A 52 -17.31 -11.57 19.84
CA GLY A 52 -17.67 -12.82 19.21
C GLY A 52 -16.89 -13.00 17.92
N SER A 53 -16.21 -14.14 17.78
CA SER A 53 -15.68 -14.62 16.51
C SER A 53 -16.83 -15.05 15.61
N GLY A 54 -17.52 -14.09 14.97
CA GLY A 54 -18.67 -14.35 14.12
C GLY A 54 -18.97 -13.15 13.21
N ALA A 55 -19.14 -13.43 11.92
CA ALA A 55 -19.29 -12.47 10.82
C ALA A 55 -18.12 -11.48 10.65
N SER A 56 -17.33 -11.67 9.59
CA SER A 56 -16.49 -10.59 9.07
C SER A 56 -17.40 -9.46 8.61
N ALA A 57 -17.27 -8.28 9.21
CA ALA A 57 -17.95 -7.09 8.70
C ALA A 57 -17.33 -6.75 7.34
N LEU A 58 -18.10 -6.94 6.27
CA LEU A 58 -17.65 -6.65 4.90
C LEU A 58 -17.13 -5.21 4.83
N LEU A 59 -15.91 -5.04 4.30
CA LEU A 59 -15.31 -3.71 4.17
C LEU A 59 -16.24 -2.81 3.35
N PRO A 60 -16.45 -1.54 3.74
CA PRO A 60 -17.16 -0.58 2.90
C PRO A 60 -16.59 -0.58 1.48
N HIS A 61 -17.46 -0.72 0.48
CA HIS A 61 -17.07 -0.61 -0.92
C HIS A 61 -17.08 0.84 -1.42
N ARG A 62 -16.38 1.08 -2.53
CA ARG A 62 -16.31 2.33 -3.28
C ARG A 62 -16.37 2.02 -4.77
N THR A 63 -16.97 2.91 -5.54
CA THR A 63 -17.00 2.81 -7.00
C THR A 63 -15.91 3.71 -7.59
N LEU A 64 -15.01 3.11 -8.37
CA LEU A 64 -14.13 3.81 -9.29
C LEU A 64 -14.86 3.98 -10.63
N GLY A 65 -14.78 5.16 -11.23
CA GLY A 65 -15.44 5.43 -12.52
C GLY A 65 -16.97 5.53 -12.43
N THR A 66 -17.62 5.76 -13.57
CA THR A 66 -19.08 5.95 -13.68
C THR A 66 -19.65 5.34 -14.96
N GLY A 67 -20.96 5.07 -14.99
CA GLY A 67 -21.64 4.49 -16.16
C GLY A 67 -21.04 3.13 -16.56
N LYS A 68 -20.64 2.99 -17.82
CA LYS A 68 -19.96 1.76 -18.31
C LYS A 68 -18.56 1.57 -17.74
N ALA A 69 -17.96 2.62 -17.17
CA ALA A 69 -16.67 2.57 -16.50
C ALA A 69 -16.79 2.41 -14.97
N ALA A 70 -18.00 2.19 -14.42
CA ALA A 70 -18.20 1.97 -13.00
C ALA A 70 -17.65 0.60 -12.55
N PHE A 71 -16.82 0.60 -11.52
CA PHE A 71 -16.07 -0.56 -11.03
C PHE A 71 -16.04 -0.56 -9.49
N GLU A 72 -16.70 -1.53 -8.87
CA GLU A 72 -16.84 -1.62 -7.41
C GLU A 72 -15.68 -2.38 -6.76
N VAL A 73 -15.10 -1.80 -5.70
CA VAL A 73 -13.92 -2.29 -4.99
C VAL A 73 -14.00 -1.97 -3.50
N SER A 74 -13.25 -2.68 -2.66
CA SER A 74 -13.05 -2.34 -1.25
C SER A 74 -12.45 -0.94 -1.07
N ALA A 75 -12.92 -0.19 -0.07
CA ALA A 75 -12.49 1.20 0.16
C ALA A 75 -10.98 1.36 0.37
N LEU A 76 -10.33 0.30 0.85
CA LEU A 76 -8.88 0.12 0.81
C LEU A 76 -8.56 -1.04 -0.14
N GLY A 77 -7.63 -0.83 -1.06
CA GLY A 77 -7.01 -1.90 -1.86
C GLY A 77 -5.64 -2.29 -1.32
N PHE A 78 -4.96 -3.23 -1.98
CA PHE A 78 -3.66 -3.76 -1.56
C PHE A 78 -2.60 -3.60 -2.66
N GLY A 79 -1.51 -2.91 -2.36
CA GLY A 79 -0.36 -2.76 -3.27
C GLY A 79 0.62 -3.94 -3.18
N VAL A 80 0.61 -4.84 -4.16
CA VAL A 80 1.37 -6.12 -4.15
C VAL A 80 2.87 -5.92 -4.40
N MET A 81 3.28 -4.81 -5.01
CA MET A 81 4.67 -4.44 -5.34
C MET A 81 5.69 -4.80 -4.24
N GLY A 82 5.41 -4.44 -2.99
CA GLY A 82 6.35 -4.58 -1.87
C GLY A 82 6.64 -6.02 -1.42
N MET A 83 5.95 -7.01 -1.97
CA MET A 83 6.17 -8.43 -1.69
C MET A 83 7.30 -9.06 -2.50
N THR A 84 7.82 -8.38 -3.53
CA THR A 84 8.99 -8.82 -4.30
C THR A 84 9.95 -7.70 -4.70
N TYR A 85 9.53 -6.42 -4.67
CA TYR A 85 10.27 -5.36 -5.36
C TYR A 85 10.37 -4.02 -4.61
N ASN A 86 11.58 -3.47 -4.59
CA ASN A 86 11.88 -2.07 -4.29
C ASN A 86 11.46 -1.60 -2.87
N ARG A 87 11.38 -2.51 -1.88
CA ARG A 87 10.98 -2.23 -0.49
C ARG A 87 11.89 -2.85 0.58
N SER A 88 13.16 -3.09 0.25
CA SER A 88 14.12 -3.87 1.04
C SER A 88 13.67 -5.32 1.21
N GLN A 89 13.75 -5.85 2.43
CA GLN A 89 13.45 -7.26 2.73
C GLN A 89 11.94 -7.55 2.65
N HIS A 90 11.59 -8.60 1.92
CA HIS A 90 10.27 -9.20 1.89
C HIS A 90 10.34 -10.65 2.38
N PRO A 91 9.24 -11.22 2.91
CA PRO A 91 9.19 -12.60 3.32
C PRO A 91 9.19 -13.56 2.11
N GLY A 92 9.31 -14.87 2.37
CA GLY A 92 9.33 -15.87 1.30
C GLY A 92 7.99 -16.00 0.58
N LYS A 93 7.98 -16.45 -0.69
CA LYS A 93 6.77 -16.50 -1.55
C LYS A 93 5.51 -17.03 -0.84
N GLN A 94 5.64 -18.13 -0.10
CA GLN A 94 4.52 -18.76 0.61
C GLN A 94 3.96 -17.93 1.78
N GLN A 95 4.74 -17.03 2.38
CA GLN A 95 4.24 -16.05 3.36
C GLN A 95 3.52 -14.90 2.65
N CYS A 96 4.02 -14.43 1.50
CA CYS A 96 3.33 -13.43 0.67
C CYS A 96 1.98 -13.95 0.17
N VAL A 97 1.92 -15.19 -0.35
CA VAL A 97 0.69 -15.87 -0.77
C VAL A 97 -0.35 -15.92 0.36
N ARG A 98 0.07 -16.29 1.59
CA ARG A 98 -0.83 -16.29 2.75
C ARG A 98 -1.33 -14.90 3.10
N LEU A 99 -0.47 -13.87 3.09
CA LEU A 99 -0.88 -12.50 3.42
C LEU A 99 -1.85 -11.89 2.39
N LEU A 100 -1.74 -12.26 1.11
CA LEU A 100 -2.71 -11.87 0.08
C LEU A 100 -4.07 -12.55 0.28
N ARG A 101 -4.08 -13.83 0.68
CA ARG A 101 -5.32 -14.55 1.02
C ARG A 101 -5.97 -14.02 2.30
N GLU A 102 -5.19 -13.73 3.34
CA GLU A 102 -5.66 -13.03 4.55
C GLU A 102 -6.33 -11.68 4.22
N ALA A 103 -5.77 -10.89 3.30
CA ALA A 103 -6.38 -9.62 2.87
C ALA A 103 -7.75 -9.84 2.19
N MET A 104 -7.85 -10.85 1.32
CA MET A 104 -9.10 -11.24 0.66
C MET A 104 -10.15 -11.76 1.65
N GLU A 105 -9.77 -12.65 2.56
CA GLU A 105 -10.64 -13.21 3.60
C GLU A 105 -11.16 -12.13 4.57
N ARG A 106 -10.42 -11.01 4.69
CA ARG A 106 -10.80 -9.80 5.42
C ARG A 106 -11.50 -8.74 4.56
N GLY A 107 -11.97 -9.12 3.37
CA GLY A 107 -12.84 -8.31 2.50
C GLY A 107 -12.14 -7.35 1.54
N VAL A 108 -10.82 -7.43 1.37
CA VAL A 108 -10.13 -6.66 0.31
C VAL A 108 -10.44 -7.27 -1.05
N THR A 109 -10.99 -6.49 -1.97
CA THR A 109 -11.34 -6.92 -3.33
C THR A 109 -10.53 -6.23 -4.42
N LEU A 110 -9.65 -5.29 -4.11
CA LEU A 110 -8.72 -4.65 -5.05
C LEU A 110 -7.26 -4.97 -4.72
N PHE A 111 -6.56 -5.63 -5.64
CA PHE A 111 -5.13 -5.97 -5.54
C PHE A 111 -4.35 -5.43 -6.73
N ASP A 112 -3.36 -4.57 -6.50
CA ASP A 112 -2.63 -3.85 -7.54
C ASP A 112 -1.18 -4.38 -7.72
N THR A 113 -0.86 -4.81 -8.94
CA THR A 113 0.47 -5.26 -9.37
C THR A 113 0.88 -4.59 -10.70
N ALA A 114 1.98 -5.00 -11.34
CA ALA A 114 2.43 -4.52 -12.66
C ALA A 114 3.52 -5.44 -13.26
N ILE A 115 3.60 -5.51 -14.59
CA ILE A 115 4.65 -6.28 -15.31
C ILE A 115 6.09 -5.92 -14.91
N VAL A 116 6.32 -4.71 -14.39
CA VAL A 116 7.65 -4.15 -14.09
C VAL A 116 8.10 -4.38 -12.64
N TYR A 117 7.23 -4.90 -11.77
CA TYR A 117 7.59 -5.13 -10.37
C TYR A 117 8.35 -6.46 -10.22
N GLY A 118 9.68 -6.38 -10.00
CA GLY A 118 10.57 -7.55 -10.02
C GLY A 118 10.38 -8.32 -11.34
N PRO A 119 10.72 -7.72 -12.49
CA PRO A 119 9.85 -7.77 -13.67
C PRO A 119 9.32 -9.17 -14.04
N LEU A 120 7.99 -9.24 -14.16
CA LEU A 120 7.13 -10.42 -14.27
C LEU A 120 6.84 -11.19 -12.96
N ASP A 121 7.74 -11.22 -11.98
CA ASP A 121 7.63 -12.05 -10.78
C ASP A 121 6.45 -11.65 -9.85
N ASN A 122 6.13 -10.35 -9.75
CA ASN A 122 5.05 -9.89 -8.86
C ASN A 122 3.65 -10.27 -9.39
N GLU A 123 3.48 -10.39 -10.71
CA GLU A 123 2.25 -10.93 -11.31
C GLU A 123 2.15 -12.45 -11.12
N GLU A 124 3.27 -13.18 -11.23
CA GLU A 124 3.30 -14.62 -10.98
C GLU A 124 2.99 -14.94 -9.51
N LEU A 125 3.45 -14.10 -8.57
CA LEU A 125 3.03 -14.13 -7.15
C LEU A 125 1.53 -13.85 -7.00
N ALA A 126 1.02 -12.79 -7.62
CA ALA A 126 -0.39 -12.41 -7.51
C ALA A 126 -1.32 -13.50 -8.08
N GLY A 127 -0.98 -14.08 -9.23
CA GLY A 127 -1.72 -15.19 -9.84
C GLY A 127 -1.65 -16.49 -9.03
N GLU A 128 -0.52 -16.80 -8.40
CA GLU A 128 -0.41 -17.93 -7.47
C GLU A 128 -1.27 -17.73 -6.21
N ALA A 129 -1.33 -16.49 -5.70
CA ALA A 129 -2.11 -16.19 -4.51
C ALA A 129 -3.62 -16.14 -4.77
N LEU A 130 -4.05 -15.52 -5.87
CA LEU A 130 -5.42 -15.00 -6.04
C LEU A 130 -6.18 -15.51 -7.28
N GLY A 131 -5.53 -16.11 -8.29
CA GLY A 131 -6.19 -16.50 -9.55
C GLY A 131 -7.30 -17.57 -9.39
N GLU A 132 -7.21 -18.38 -8.33
CA GLU A 132 -8.25 -19.34 -7.92
C GLU A 132 -9.55 -18.63 -7.47
N PHE A 133 -9.47 -17.37 -7.03
CA PHE A 133 -10.56 -16.57 -6.47
C PHE A 133 -11.06 -15.48 -7.44
N ARG A 134 -10.75 -15.58 -8.73
CA ARG A 134 -11.28 -14.68 -9.78
C ARG A 134 -12.81 -14.59 -9.70
N GLY A 135 -13.35 -13.37 -9.74
CA GLY A 135 -14.77 -13.10 -9.52
C GLY A 135 -15.16 -12.85 -8.05
N GLN A 136 -14.28 -13.14 -7.08
CA GLN A 136 -14.38 -12.64 -5.70
C GLN A 136 -13.42 -11.46 -5.47
N VAL A 137 -12.26 -11.48 -6.16
CA VAL A 137 -11.25 -10.40 -6.11
C VAL A 137 -10.90 -9.88 -7.49
N ASN A 138 -10.51 -8.60 -7.53
CA ASN A 138 -10.00 -7.92 -8.70
C ASN A 138 -8.49 -7.73 -8.61
N VAL A 139 -7.73 -8.43 -9.45
CA VAL A 139 -6.27 -8.26 -9.56
C VAL A 139 -5.94 -7.36 -10.76
N THR A 140 -5.52 -6.14 -10.48
CA THR A 140 -5.25 -5.09 -11.47
C THR A 140 -3.78 -5.02 -11.80
N THR A 141 -3.45 -4.79 -13.08
CA THR A 141 -2.06 -4.73 -13.54
C THR A 141 -1.85 -3.62 -14.57
N LYS A 142 -0.62 -3.47 -15.08
CA LYS A 142 -0.20 -2.30 -15.86
C LYS A 142 0.79 -2.63 -16.96
N PHE A 143 0.65 -1.99 -18.12
CA PHE A 143 1.56 -2.03 -19.26
C PHE A 143 2.39 -0.74 -19.39
N GLY A 144 3.19 -0.63 -20.45
CA GLY A 144 3.86 0.62 -20.86
C GLY A 144 5.36 0.63 -20.58
N HIS A 145 5.83 0.13 -19.43
CA HIS A 145 7.26 -0.07 -19.23
C HIS A 145 7.79 -1.22 -20.10
N GLU A 146 8.84 -0.97 -20.87
CA GLU A 146 9.48 -2.01 -21.67
C GLU A 146 10.27 -2.98 -20.76
N VAL A 147 9.88 -4.25 -20.82
CA VAL A 147 10.54 -5.38 -20.13
C VAL A 147 11.11 -6.35 -21.16
N VAL A 148 12.42 -6.65 -21.04
CA VAL A 148 13.17 -7.61 -21.85
C VAL A 148 13.93 -8.55 -20.92
N GLY A 149 13.74 -9.87 -21.04
CA GLY A 149 14.48 -10.86 -20.26
C GLY A 149 14.36 -10.70 -18.73
N ARG A 150 13.15 -10.44 -18.22
CA ARG A 150 12.86 -10.07 -16.81
C ARG A 150 13.62 -8.85 -16.28
N ARG A 151 14.04 -7.93 -17.17
CA ARG A 151 14.64 -6.64 -16.80
C ARG A 151 13.86 -5.49 -17.45
N ALA A 152 13.59 -4.44 -16.67
CA ALA A 152 13.08 -3.20 -17.20
C ALA A 152 14.21 -2.44 -17.92
N THR A 153 13.95 -1.89 -19.10
CA THR A 153 14.98 -1.15 -19.87
C THR A 153 15.04 0.34 -19.51
N GLY A 154 14.10 0.83 -18.69
CA GLY A 154 13.87 2.25 -18.42
C GLY A 154 13.07 2.97 -19.51
N ARG A 155 12.87 2.36 -20.68
CA ARG A 155 12.04 2.92 -21.77
C ARG A 155 10.55 2.64 -21.54
N GLN A 156 9.74 3.43 -22.23
CA GLN A 156 8.31 3.17 -22.40
C GLN A 156 8.06 2.64 -23.82
N ASP A 157 7.09 1.74 -23.94
CA ASP A 157 6.55 1.18 -25.18
C ASP A 157 5.05 0.92 -24.97
N SER A 158 4.22 1.86 -25.42
CA SER A 158 2.76 1.74 -25.37
C SER A 158 2.15 1.47 -26.76
N ARG A 159 2.93 0.99 -27.72
CA ARG A 159 2.42 0.70 -29.07
C ARG A 159 1.37 -0.43 -29.04
N PRO A 160 0.35 -0.43 -29.92
CA PRO A 160 -0.77 -1.38 -29.85
C PRO A 160 -0.36 -2.85 -29.79
N GLU A 161 0.65 -3.25 -30.56
CA GLU A 161 1.19 -4.61 -30.58
C GLU A 161 1.88 -5.00 -29.26
N THR A 162 2.50 -4.04 -28.56
CA THR A 162 3.08 -4.26 -27.23
C THR A 162 2.00 -4.30 -26.15
N ILE A 163 1.00 -3.42 -26.18
CA ILE A 163 -0.14 -3.48 -25.23
C ILE A 163 -0.83 -4.84 -25.32
N ARG A 164 -1.21 -5.25 -26.54
CA ARG A 164 -1.89 -6.53 -26.80
C ARG A 164 -1.04 -7.71 -26.37
N ARG A 165 0.25 -7.74 -26.70
CA ARG A 165 1.23 -8.75 -26.23
C ARG A 165 1.34 -8.80 -24.71
N TYR A 166 1.37 -7.65 -24.03
CA TYR A 166 1.47 -7.61 -22.56
C TYR A 166 0.15 -8.02 -21.89
N CYS A 167 -1.02 -7.73 -22.48
CA CYS A 167 -2.31 -8.27 -22.01
C CYS A 167 -2.29 -9.81 -22.01
N GLU A 168 -2.02 -10.42 -23.17
CA GLU A 168 -1.94 -11.89 -23.37
C GLU A 168 -0.95 -12.59 -22.42
N GLN A 169 0.14 -11.92 -22.06
CA GLN A 169 1.13 -12.45 -21.15
C GLN A 169 0.77 -12.25 -19.67
N SER A 170 0.09 -11.14 -19.33
CA SER A 170 -0.31 -10.84 -17.95
C SER A 170 -1.46 -11.74 -17.52
N LEU A 171 -2.46 -11.98 -18.39
CA LEU A 171 -3.53 -12.98 -18.19
C LEU A 171 -2.97 -14.33 -17.73
N LYS A 172 -1.92 -14.82 -18.41
CA LYS A 172 -1.26 -16.11 -18.12
C LYS A 172 -0.51 -16.12 -16.79
N ARG A 173 0.17 -15.02 -16.41
CA ARG A 173 0.86 -14.92 -15.11
C ARG A 173 -0.12 -14.78 -13.94
N LEU A 174 -1.18 -14.00 -14.14
CA LEU A 174 -2.27 -13.77 -13.18
C LEU A 174 -3.25 -14.94 -13.07
N ARG A 175 -3.17 -15.94 -13.97
CA ARG A 175 -4.02 -17.14 -14.02
C ARG A 175 -5.52 -16.80 -14.15
N THR A 176 -5.83 -15.86 -15.03
CA THR A 176 -7.20 -15.38 -15.31
C THR A 176 -7.40 -15.17 -16.81
N GLU A 177 -8.64 -15.35 -17.28
CA GLU A 177 -9.04 -15.10 -18.68
C GLU A 177 -9.41 -13.63 -18.94
N VAL A 178 -9.53 -12.81 -17.87
CA VAL A 178 -9.84 -11.38 -17.94
C VAL A 178 -9.06 -10.58 -16.90
N ILE A 179 -8.57 -9.40 -17.29
CA ILE A 179 -7.99 -8.39 -16.38
C ILE A 179 -9.11 -7.41 -15.97
N PRO A 180 -9.48 -7.32 -14.68
CA PRO A 180 -10.53 -6.40 -14.25
C PRO A 180 -10.22 -4.94 -14.56
N LEU A 181 -9.00 -4.47 -14.29
CA LEU A 181 -8.56 -3.12 -14.62
C LEU A 181 -7.09 -3.11 -15.07
N PHE A 182 -6.83 -2.64 -16.29
CA PHE A 182 -5.49 -2.59 -16.91
C PHE A 182 -5.05 -1.13 -17.13
N TYR A 183 -3.93 -0.74 -16.51
CA TYR A 183 -3.42 0.64 -16.56
C TYR A 183 -2.28 0.84 -17.57
N GLN A 184 -2.23 2.00 -18.23
CA GLN A 184 -0.95 2.52 -18.74
C GLN A 184 -0.10 3.01 -17.54
N HIS A 185 1.02 2.36 -17.24
CA HIS A 185 1.82 2.61 -16.02
C HIS A 185 2.60 3.92 -16.06
N ARG A 186 2.96 4.41 -17.25
CA ARG A 186 3.60 5.71 -17.50
C ARG A 186 3.25 6.17 -18.92
N PHE A 187 3.17 7.48 -19.10
CA PHE A 187 2.99 8.09 -20.42
C PHE A 187 4.15 7.75 -21.36
N ASP A 188 3.84 7.27 -22.56
CA ASP A 188 4.81 7.06 -23.64
C ASP A 188 4.76 8.24 -24.62
N ARG A 189 5.86 8.99 -24.71
CA ARG A 189 5.97 10.16 -25.59
C ARG A 189 5.97 9.81 -27.08
N ASN A 190 6.11 8.53 -27.43
CA ASN A 190 6.20 8.05 -28.81
C ASN A 190 4.87 7.47 -29.32
N THR A 191 3.88 7.24 -28.45
CA THR A 191 2.57 6.69 -28.82
C THR A 191 1.46 7.66 -28.37
N PRO A 192 0.65 8.23 -29.30
CA PRO A 192 -0.46 9.10 -28.94
C PRO A 192 -1.43 8.44 -27.95
N VAL A 193 -1.95 9.21 -26.99
CA VAL A 193 -2.83 8.69 -25.94
C VAL A 193 -4.16 8.18 -26.49
N GLU A 194 -4.61 8.78 -27.60
CA GLU A 194 -5.79 8.37 -28.37
C GLU A 194 -5.62 6.95 -28.92
N VAL A 195 -4.44 6.61 -29.47
CA VAL A 195 -4.12 5.26 -29.99
C VAL A 195 -4.03 4.22 -28.86
N VAL A 196 -3.57 4.63 -27.68
CA VAL A 196 -3.61 3.78 -26.47
C VAL A 196 -5.06 3.54 -26.05
N ALA A 197 -5.90 4.58 -26.04
CA ALA A 197 -7.32 4.48 -25.68
C ALA A 197 -8.13 3.64 -26.69
N GLU A 198 -7.85 3.74 -27.99
CA GLU A 198 -8.41 2.86 -29.03
C GLU A 198 -8.04 1.40 -28.79
N THR A 199 -6.76 1.13 -28.52
CA THR A 199 -6.28 -0.24 -28.21
C THR A 199 -6.95 -0.81 -26.97
N MET A 200 -7.18 0.02 -25.94
CA MET A 200 -7.89 -0.39 -24.73
C MET A 200 -9.39 -0.62 -24.98
N ASN A 201 -10.04 0.19 -25.82
CA ASN A 201 -11.43 0.00 -26.25
C ASN A 201 -11.61 -1.36 -26.95
N ASP A 202 -10.66 -1.75 -27.81
CA ASP A 202 -10.69 -3.08 -28.45
C ASP A 202 -10.44 -4.23 -27.46
N LEU A 203 -9.50 -4.12 -26.53
CA LEU A 203 -9.29 -5.15 -25.50
C LEU A 203 -10.51 -5.31 -24.57
N ILE A 204 -11.30 -4.25 -24.40
CA ILE A 204 -12.59 -4.29 -23.69
C ILE A 204 -13.68 -4.96 -24.55
N ARG A 205 -13.75 -4.66 -25.86
CA ARG A 205 -14.65 -5.36 -26.81
C ARG A 205 -14.32 -6.85 -26.96
N GLU A 206 -13.05 -7.22 -26.86
CA GLU A 206 -12.56 -8.60 -26.83
C GLU A 206 -12.83 -9.33 -25.50
N GLY A 207 -13.31 -8.62 -24.46
CA GLY A 207 -13.60 -9.19 -23.14
C GLY A 207 -12.37 -9.57 -22.31
N LYS A 208 -11.16 -9.26 -22.79
CA LYS A 208 -9.88 -9.55 -22.11
C LYS A 208 -9.57 -8.56 -20.99
N VAL A 209 -10.19 -7.39 -21.05
CA VAL A 209 -10.10 -6.32 -20.06
C VAL A 209 -11.53 -5.86 -19.76
N LEU A 210 -11.89 -5.60 -18.49
CA LEU A 210 -13.19 -4.98 -18.18
C LEU A 210 -13.10 -3.46 -18.16
N HIS A 211 -12.07 -2.94 -17.49
CA HIS A 211 -11.85 -1.52 -17.23
C HIS A 211 -10.43 -1.08 -17.58
N TRP A 212 -10.22 0.21 -17.86
CA TRP A 212 -8.89 0.76 -18.11
C TRP A 212 -8.60 2.05 -17.35
N GLY A 213 -7.31 2.33 -17.17
CA GLY A 213 -6.82 3.47 -16.41
C GLY A 213 -5.46 3.97 -16.87
N MET A 214 -4.98 5.04 -16.24
CA MET A 214 -3.66 5.63 -16.49
C MET A 214 -2.96 6.03 -15.20
N CYS A 215 -1.63 6.06 -15.20
CA CYS A 215 -0.82 6.44 -14.05
C CYS A 215 0.08 7.64 -14.37
N GLU A 216 0.18 8.61 -13.45
CA GLU A 216 1.07 9.79 -13.55
C GLU A 216 0.94 10.57 -14.88
N VAL A 217 -0.29 10.95 -15.22
CA VAL A 217 -0.66 11.74 -16.40
C VAL A 217 -1.35 13.06 -16.02
N SER A 218 -1.20 14.05 -16.88
CA SER A 218 -1.76 15.40 -16.78
C SER A 218 -3.25 15.47 -17.10
N ALA A 219 -3.88 16.56 -16.63
CA ALA A 219 -5.28 16.90 -16.90
C ALA A 219 -5.66 16.89 -18.40
N GLU A 220 -4.75 17.30 -19.29
CA GLU A 220 -4.99 17.30 -20.74
C GLU A 220 -4.99 15.88 -21.32
N THR A 221 -3.99 15.08 -20.98
CA THR A 221 -3.84 13.68 -21.42
C THR A 221 -5.01 12.81 -20.93
N ILE A 222 -5.52 13.05 -19.71
CA ILE A 222 -6.72 12.39 -19.17
C ILE A 222 -7.96 12.71 -20.02
N ARG A 223 -8.16 13.98 -20.42
CA ARG A 223 -9.32 14.38 -21.25
C ARG A 223 -9.28 13.72 -22.63
N LYS A 224 -8.11 13.69 -23.28
CA LYS A 224 -7.92 13.04 -24.59
C LYS A 224 -8.21 11.54 -24.53
N ALA A 225 -7.64 10.85 -23.54
CA ALA A 225 -7.92 9.45 -23.27
C ALA A 225 -9.42 9.16 -23.09
N HIS A 226 -10.08 9.87 -22.16
CA HIS A 226 -11.47 9.62 -21.78
C HIS A 226 -12.45 9.85 -22.94
N ALA A 227 -12.18 10.84 -23.81
CA ALA A 227 -13.01 11.13 -24.98
C ALA A 227 -13.06 9.99 -26.01
N VAL A 228 -12.01 9.15 -26.06
CA VAL A 228 -11.91 8.00 -26.96
C VAL A 228 -12.41 6.71 -26.30
N CYS A 229 -12.04 6.48 -25.03
CA CYS A 229 -12.50 5.36 -24.23
C CYS A 229 -12.64 5.79 -22.76
N PRO A 230 -13.86 5.76 -22.17
CA PRO A 230 -14.08 6.25 -20.81
C PRO A 230 -13.16 5.60 -19.78
N LEU A 231 -12.34 6.44 -19.12
CA LEU A 231 -11.40 6.00 -18.09
C LEU A 231 -12.13 5.60 -16.81
N THR A 232 -11.73 4.48 -16.22
CA THR A 232 -12.25 4.00 -14.92
C THR A 232 -11.48 4.60 -13.76
N ALA A 233 -10.15 4.67 -13.83
CA ALA A 233 -9.33 5.23 -12.75
C ALA A 233 -8.03 5.91 -13.21
N ILE A 234 -7.64 6.96 -12.49
CA ILE A 234 -6.27 7.51 -12.52
C ILE A 234 -5.52 7.07 -11.26
N GLN A 235 -4.29 6.58 -11.42
CA GLN A 235 -3.45 6.11 -10.30
C GLN A 235 -2.16 6.93 -10.21
N SER A 236 -2.12 7.88 -9.28
CA SER A 236 -0.97 8.76 -9.03
C SER A 236 -0.60 8.78 -7.54
N GLU A 237 0.62 9.19 -7.22
CA GLU A 237 1.09 9.30 -5.83
C GLU A 237 0.34 10.43 -5.12
N TYR A 238 -0.37 10.12 -4.04
CA TYR A 238 -1.15 11.09 -3.29
C TYR A 238 -1.17 10.75 -1.81
N HIS A 239 -0.74 11.68 -0.96
CA HIS A 239 -0.66 11.55 0.49
C HIS A 239 -0.37 12.91 1.13
N LEU A 240 -0.40 13.00 2.45
CA LEU A 240 -0.11 14.22 3.23
C LEU A 240 1.21 14.95 2.88
N MET A 241 2.20 14.25 2.30
CA MET A 241 3.49 14.82 1.87
C MET A 241 3.65 14.95 0.34
N HIS A 242 2.63 14.63 -0.45
CA HIS A 242 2.58 14.95 -1.88
C HIS A 242 1.12 15.14 -2.31
N ARG A 243 0.76 16.41 -2.53
CA ARG A 243 -0.62 16.87 -2.75
C ARG A 243 -0.80 17.57 -4.11
N GLU A 244 0.12 17.36 -5.04
CA GLU A 244 0.17 18.11 -6.30
C GLU A 244 -1.06 17.86 -7.19
N VAL A 245 -1.68 16.69 -7.07
CA VAL A 245 -2.92 16.33 -7.75
C VAL A 245 -4.14 17.16 -7.32
N GLU A 246 -4.06 17.89 -6.19
CA GLU A 246 -5.05 18.90 -5.76
C GLU A 246 -4.84 20.28 -6.43
N ARG A 247 -3.78 20.45 -7.24
CA ARG A 247 -3.37 21.76 -7.80
C ARG A 247 -3.11 21.74 -9.30
N ASN A 248 -2.62 20.63 -9.84
CA ASN A 248 -2.35 20.45 -11.26
C ASN A 248 -3.58 20.08 -12.11
N GLY A 249 -4.79 20.17 -11.54
CA GLY A 249 -6.07 19.86 -12.20
C GLY A 249 -6.41 18.38 -12.32
N VAL A 250 -5.54 17.44 -11.92
CA VAL A 250 -5.81 15.99 -12.10
C VAL A 250 -7.04 15.53 -11.30
N LEU A 251 -7.16 15.89 -10.01
CA LEU A 251 -8.35 15.54 -9.23
C LEU A 251 -9.62 16.26 -9.72
N ASP A 252 -9.49 17.46 -10.29
CA ASP A 252 -10.63 18.19 -10.86
C ASP A 252 -11.16 17.53 -12.13
N VAL A 253 -10.28 17.09 -13.03
CA VAL A 253 -10.69 16.31 -14.22
C VAL A 253 -11.31 14.97 -13.81
N CYS A 254 -10.78 14.29 -12.79
CA CYS A 254 -11.37 13.06 -12.28
C CYS A 254 -12.80 13.30 -11.74
N ARG A 255 -12.98 14.38 -10.97
CA ARG A 255 -14.27 14.82 -10.42
C ARG A 255 -15.28 15.22 -11.50
N GLU A 256 -14.83 15.92 -12.54
CA GLU A 256 -15.66 16.40 -13.65
C GLU A 256 -16.13 15.26 -14.56
N LEU A 257 -15.22 14.35 -14.93
CA LEU A 257 -15.48 13.25 -15.86
C LEU A 257 -15.96 11.95 -15.17
N GLY A 258 -16.20 11.99 -13.86
CA GLY A 258 -16.65 10.82 -13.10
C GLY A 258 -15.66 9.65 -13.14
N ILE A 259 -14.37 9.93 -13.05
CA ILE A 259 -13.27 8.95 -13.05
C ILE A 259 -12.83 8.70 -11.61
N GLY A 260 -12.57 7.44 -11.24
CA GLY A 260 -12.03 7.08 -9.93
C GLY A 260 -10.57 7.52 -9.76
N PHE A 261 -10.09 7.60 -8.52
CA PHE A 261 -8.68 7.95 -8.25
C PHE A 261 -8.06 7.00 -7.23
N VAL A 262 -6.86 6.50 -7.53
CA VAL A 262 -6.18 5.45 -6.77
C VAL A 262 -4.83 5.97 -6.26
N PRO A 263 -4.76 6.48 -5.01
CA PRO A 263 -3.49 6.88 -4.39
C PRO A 263 -2.51 5.72 -4.25
N TYR A 264 -1.41 5.76 -5.00
CA TYR A 264 -0.27 4.85 -4.78
C TYR A 264 0.75 5.46 -3.80
N SER A 265 1.52 4.61 -3.12
CA SER A 265 2.37 4.99 -1.98
C SER A 265 1.66 5.89 -0.94
N PRO A 266 0.41 5.61 -0.52
CA PRO A 266 -0.35 6.50 0.38
C PRO A 266 0.34 6.72 1.74
N MET A 267 1.19 5.76 2.14
CA MET A 267 2.02 5.81 3.35
C MET A 267 3.37 6.54 3.19
N ASN A 268 3.59 7.30 2.11
CA ASN A 268 4.92 7.80 1.69
C ASN A 268 5.99 6.70 1.80
N ARG A 269 5.77 5.56 1.12
CA ARG A 269 6.71 4.42 1.08
C ARG A 269 7.09 3.89 2.48
N GLY A 270 6.17 4.02 3.45
CA GLY A 270 6.30 3.59 4.84
C GLY A 270 6.60 4.72 5.84
N PHE A 271 7.03 5.90 5.37
CA PHE A 271 7.45 7.00 6.26
C PHE A 271 6.32 7.50 7.16
N LEU A 272 5.08 7.60 6.65
CA LEU A 272 3.93 8.06 7.44
C LEU A 272 3.45 7.05 8.49
N GLY A 273 3.96 5.81 8.49
CA GLY A 273 3.73 4.88 9.60
C GLY A 273 4.49 5.29 10.86
N GLY A 274 5.71 5.82 10.69
CA GLY A 274 6.59 6.29 11.77
C GLY A 274 7.79 5.39 12.09
N ASP A 275 7.87 4.20 11.49
CA ASP A 275 9.00 3.25 11.63
C ASP A 275 10.33 3.74 11.00
N LEU A 276 10.30 4.79 10.16
CA LEU A 276 11.46 5.25 9.39
C LEU A 276 12.03 6.57 9.93
N ASN A 277 13.34 6.61 10.19
CA ASN A 277 14.07 7.78 10.69
C ASN A 277 15.50 7.85 10.11
N GLU A 278 16.31 8.83 10.52
CA GLU A 278 17.67 9.04 10.02
C GLU A 278 18.65 7.86 10.24
N TYR A 279 18.35 6.96 11.17
CA TYR A 279 19.15 5.77 11.49
C TYR A 279 18.68 4.53 10.71
N THR A 280 17.53 4.59 10.04
CA THR A 280 17.07 3.54 9.13
C THR A 280 18.11 3.27 8.05
N ARG A 281 18.29 1.99 7.71
CA ARG A 281 19.10 1.56 6.57
C ARG A 281 18.20 0.79 5.62
N PHE A 282 18.36 1.07 4.33
CA PHE A 282 17.64 0.40 3.25
C PHE A 282 18.59 -0.58 2.57
N ASP A 283 18.05 -1.67 2.05
CA ASP A 283 18.77 -2.62 1.23
C ASP A 283 19.11 -1.97 -0.13
N PRO A 284 20.39 -1.81 -0.50
CA PRO A 284 20.75 -1.14 -1.76
C PRO A 284 20.32 -1.94 -3.00
N ASP A 285 20.19 -3.26 -2.88
CA ASP A 285 19.92 -4.15 -4.02
C ASP A 285 18.41 -4.30 -4.30
N ASN A 286 17.55 -3.94 -3.33
CA ASN A 286 16.09 -4.02 -3.48
C ASN A 286 15.30 -2.85 -2.85
N ASP A 287 15.85 -1.63 -2.77
CA ASP A 287 15.10 -0.47 -2.26
C ASP A 287 15.28 0.83 -3.06
N ASN A 288 14.16 1.29 -3.62
CA ASN A 288 14.10 2.51 -4.41
C ASN A 288 14.25 3.79 -3.58
N ARG A 289 14.09 3.74 -2.25
CA ARG A 289 14.16 4.93 -1.35
C ARG A 289 15.56 5.54 -1.30
N THR A 290 16.61 4.74 -1.47
CA THR A 290 18.02 5.18 -1.50
C THR A 290 18.29 6.29 -2.53
N ALA A 291 17.54 6.31 -3.63
CA ALA A 291 17.68 7.27 -4.74
C ALA A 291 16.68 8.46 -4.68
N LEU A 292 15.93 8.62 -3.57
CA LEU A 292 14.90 9.65 -3.41
C LEU A 292 15.35 10.76 -2.44
N PRO A 293 15.31 12.05 -2.83
CA PRO A 293 15.75 13.15 -1.96
C PRO A 293 15.04 13.27 -0.61
N ARG A 294 13.81 12.74 -0.46
CA ARG A 294 13.07 12.70 0.82
C ARG A 294 13.60 11.70 1.85
N PHE A 295 14.46 10.78 1.43
CA PHE A 295 14.92 9.64 2.23
C PHE A 295 16.42 9.72 2.59
N THR A 296 17.04 10.90 2.48
CA THR A 296 18.32 11.16 3.14
C THR A 296 18.12 11.27 4.67
N PRO A 297 19.17 11.07 5.49
CA PRO A 297 19.07 11.22 6.95
C PRO A 297 18.55 12.60 7.38
N GLU A 298 18.95 13.67 6.69
CA GLU A 298 18.57 15.05 6.97
C GLU A 298 17.11 15.29 6.62
N ALA A 299 16.67 14.81 5.45
CA ALA A 299 15.29 14.90 5.01
C ALA A 299 14.35 14.11 5.94
N MET A 300 14.72 12.88 6.31
CA MET A 300 13.92 12.07 7.24
C MET A 300 13.83 12.72 8.62
N ARG A 301 14.95 13.20 9.19
CA ARG A 301 14.97 13.95 10.47
C ARG A 301 14.05 15.17 10.41
N ALA A 302 14.13 15.98 9.35
CA ALA A 302 13.33 17.19 9.21
C ALA A 302 11.84 16.89 8.96
N ASN A 303 11.52 15.82 8.24
CA ASN A 303 10.16 15.42 7.91
C ASN A 303 9.46 14.68 9.06
N TYR A 304 10.18 14.09 10.02
CA TYR A 304 9.59 13.32 11.12
C TYR A 304 8.67 14.17 12.04
N ARG A 305 8.79 15.50 11.97
CA ARG A 305 7.81 16.43 12.58
C ARG A 305 6.37 16.19 12.11
N ILE A 306 6.17 15.73 10.87
CA ILE A 306 4.85 15.36 10.33
C ILE A 306 4.33 14.08 11.00
N VAL A 307 5.21 13.09 11.21
CA VAL A 307 4.89 11.87 11.99
C VAL A 307 4.53 12.24 13.43
N ASN A 308 5.26 13.18 14.05
CA ASN A 308 4.95 13.66 15.40
C ASN A 308 3.56 14.32 15.50
N VAL A 309 3.13 15.08 14.47
CA VAL A 309 1.75 15.62 14.39
C VAL A 309 0.75 14.47 14.29
N LEU A 310 0.95 13.52 13.37
CA LEU A 310 0.06 12.36 13.22
C LEU A 310 -0.04 11.53 14.51
N GLN A 311 1.07 11.23 15.18
CA GLN A 311 1.07 10.49 16.45
C GLN A 311 0.42 11.29 17.59
N ARG A 312 0.55 12.63 17.61
CA ARG A 312 -0.12 13.48 18.61
C ARG A 312 -1.63 13.47 18.40
N PHE A 313 -2.08 13.63 17.16
CA PHE A 313 -3.49 13.58 16.79
C PHE A 313 -4.07 12.18 17.03
N GLY A 314 -3.31 11.13 16.71
CA GLY A 314 -3.71 9.73 16.91
C GLY A 314 -4.04 9.41 18.36
N ARG A 315 -3.26 9.95 19.31
CA ARG A 315 -3.56 9.83 20.76
C ARG A 315 -4.85 10.55 21.21
N GLU A 316 -5.34 11.52 20.45
CA GLU A 316 -6.60 12.24 20.73
C GLU A 316 -7.83 11.42 20.28
N TYR A 317 -7.70 10.55 19.26
CA TYR A 317 -8.80 9.77 18.65
C TYR A 317 -8.64 8.23 18.73
N GLY A 318 -7.58 7.72 19.36
CA GLY A 318 -7.30 6.28 19.43
C GLY A 318 -6.74 5.66 18.14
N MET A 319 -6.32 6.48 17.18
CA MET A 319 -5.81 6.06 15.87
C MET A 319 -4.28 6.00 15.83
N THR A 320 -3.71 5.16 14.96
CA THR A 320 -2.27 5.23 14.64
C THR A 320 -1.97 6.30 13.59
N SER A 321 -0.69 6.64 13.42
CA SER A 321 -0.22 7.52 12.35
C SER A 321 -0.50 6.96 10.95
N ALA A 322 -0.53 5.63 10.79
CA ALA A 322 -0.93 5.00 9.54
C ALA A 322 -2.43 5.16 9.26
N GLN A 323 -3.27 4.92 10.27
CA GLN A 323 -4.71 5.05 10.16
C GLN A 323 -5.13 6.51 9.88
N LEU A 324 -4.47 7.51 10.47
CA LEU A 324 -4.74 8.91 10.14
C LEU A 324 -4.31 9.28 8.71
N ALA A 325 -3.19 8.75 8.21
CA ALA A 325 -2.76 9.01 6.83
C ALA A 325 -3.71 8.39 5.79
N LEU A 326 -4.22 7.18 6.06
CA LEU A 326 -5.21 6.52 5.20
C LEU A 326 -6.61 7.15 5.35
N GLY A 327 -7.05 7.44 6.56
CA GLY A 327 -8.34 8.07 6.86
C GLY A 327 -8.44 9.46 6.23
N TRP A 328 -7.35 10.24 6.27
CA TRP A 328 -7.26 11.52 5.60
C TRP A 328 -7.45 11.40 4.07
N LEU A 329 -6.93 10.35 3.42
CA LEU A 329 -7.20 10.11 1.99
C LEU A 329 -8.65 9.67 1.74
N LEU A 330 -9.18 8.77 2.58
CA LEU A 330 -10.52 8.21 2.44
C LEU A 330 -11.62 9.28 2.53
N GLN A 331 -11.43 10.35 3.31
CA GLN A 331 -12.42 11.44 3.43
C GLN A 331 -12.40 12.47 2.29
N LYS A 332 -11.33 12.59 1.49
CA LYS A 332 -11.24 13.61 0.42
C LYS A 332 -12.32 13.44 -0.66
N ALA A 333 -12.68 12.20 -0.99
CA ALA A 333 -13.82 11.87 -1.87
C ALA A 333 -14.22 10.38 -1.77
N PRO A 334 -15.49 10.01 -2.06
CA PRO A 334 -15.92 8.61 -2.08
C PRO A 334 -15.35 7.80 -3.25
N TRP A 335 -14.91 8.45 -4.34
CA TRP A 335 -14.28 7.84 -5.51
C TRP A 335 -12.74 7.71 -5.40
N ILE A 336 -12.18 7.98 -4.20
CA ILE A 336 -10.76 7.76 -3.89
C ILE A 336 -10.57 6.41 -3.20
N VAL A 337 -9.68 5.56 -3.72
CA VAL A 337 -9.38 4.21 -3.18
C VAL A 337 -7.87 4.03 -3.05
N PRO A 338 -7.25 4.28 -1.89
CA PRO A 338 -5.81 4.12 -1.72
C PRO A 338 -5.40 2.65 -1.66
N ILE A 339 -4.19 2.36 -2.15
CA ILE A 339 -3.60 1.00 -2.21
C ILE A 339 -2.35 0.89 -1.32
N PRO A 340 -2.49 0.87 0.02
CA PRO A 340 -1.38 0.52 0.91
C PRO A 340 -0.85 -0.89 0.61
N GLY A 341 0.47 -1.06 0.64
CA GLY A 341 1.13 -2.37 0.51
C GLY A 341 1.86 -2.72 1.79
N THR A 342 1.86 -4.01 2.17
CA THR A 342 2.52 -4.51 3.38
C THR A 342 3.05 -5.93 3.21
N THR A 343 4.03 -6.30 4.02
CA THR A 343 4.58 -7.66 4.16
C THR A 343 4.28 -8.28 5.54
N LYS A 344 3.54 -7.57 6.41
CA LYS A 344 3.19 -7.97 7.79
C LYS A 344 1.66 -7.99 7.99
N LEU A 345 1.15 -9.02 8.65
CA LEU A 345 -0.28 -9.13 9.00
C LEU A 345 -0.76 -8.00 9.93
N ALA A 346 0.00 -7.66 10.97
CA ALA A 346 -0.38 -6.59 11.91
C ALA A 346 -0.58 -5.22 11.21
N HIS A 347 0.22 -4.91 10.18
CA HIS A 347 0.05 -3.69 9.38
C HIS A 347 -1.15 -3.78 8.42
N LEU A 348 -1.53 -4.98 7.97
CA LEU A 348 -2.78 -5.18 7.20
C LEU A 348 -3.99 -4.93 8.11
N GLU A 349 -3.99 -5.51 9.31
CA GLU A 349 -5.05 -5.29 10.30
C GLU A 349 -5.15 -3.82 10.75
N GLU A 350 -4.01 -3.17 11.02
CA GLU A 350 -3.93 -1.73 11.29
C GLU A 350 -4.55 -0.91 10.16
N ASN A 351 -4.13 -1.14 8.92
CA ASN A 351 -4.62 -0.41 7.75
C ASN A 351 -6.14 -0.60 7.59
N LEU A 352 -6.66 -1.83 7.68
CA LEU A 352 -8.09 -2.10 7.52
C LEU A 352 -8.93 -1.43 8.61
N ARG A 353 -8.47 -1.47 9.86
CA ARG A 353 -9.14 -0.80 10.99
C ARG A 353 -9.19 0.73 10.89
N THR A 354 -8.53 1.35 9.89
CA THR A 354 -8.80 2.76 9.54
C THR A 354 -10.30 3.01 9.31
N LEU A 355 -11.01 2.02 8.76
CA LEU A 355 -12.42 2.11 8.40
C LEU A 355 -13.37 2.07 9.61
N ASP A 356 -12.86 1.71 10.80
CA ASP A 356 -13.62 1.70 12.06
C ASP A 356 -13.76 3.11 12.67
N PHE A 357 -12.96 4.09 12.21
CA PHE A 357 -12.90 5.43 12.78
C PHE A 357 -13.66 6.46 11.94
N SER A 358 -14.37 7.36 12.62
CA SER A 358 -14.99 8.54 12.01
C SER A 358 -14.59 9.80 12.78
N LEU A 359 -14.01 10.77 12.08
CA LEU A 359 -13.59 12.07 12.59
C LEU A 359 -14.40 13.16 11.88
N SER A 360 -14.67 14.27 12.58
CA SER A 360 -15.42 15.39 12.00
C SER A 360 -14.61 16.13 10.91
N PRO A 361 -15.27 16.84 9.98
CA PRO A 361 -14.58 17.65 8.97
C PRO A 361 -13.60 18.66 9.57
N GLU A 362 -13.92 19.22 10.75
CA GLU A 362 -13.09 20.18 11.48
C GLU A 362 -11.83 19.51 12.03
N ALA A 363 -11.93 18.26 12.52
CA ALA A 363 -10.78 17.49 12.95
C ALA A 363 -9.85 17.14 11.77
N TRP A 364 -10.41 16.71 10.64
CA TRP A 364 -9.62 16.48 9.42
C TRP A 364 -8.95 17.76 8.91
N LYS A 365 -9.65 18.91 8.95
CA LYS A 365 -9.07 20.21 8.60
C LYS A 365 -7.95 20.63 9.56
N LYS A 366 -8.16 20.52 10.89
CA LYS A 366 -7.13 20.79 11.91
C LYS A 366 -5.86 19.98 11.64
N LEU A 367 -5.99 18.68 11.35
CA LEU A 367 -4.86 17.83 10.98
C LEU A 367 -4.18 18.27 9.67
N GLU A 368 -4.97 18.58 8.64
CA GLU A 368 -4.46 18.98 7.33
C GLU A 368 -3.70 20.33 7.40
N ASP A 369 -4.22 21.30 8.16
CA ASP A 369 -3.59 22.61 8.38
C ASP A 369 -2.27 22.48 9.19
N GLU A 370 -2.27 21.68 10.27
CA GLU A 370 -1.07 21.44 11.09
C GLU A 370 0.05 20.74 10.30
N VAL A 371 -0.29 19.80 9.42
CA VAL A 371 0.69 19.16 8.53
C VAL A 371 1.17 20.12 7.44
N ALA A 372 0.27 20.91 6.84
CA ALA A 372 0.63 21.87 5.80
C ALA A 372 1.55 23.00 6.30
N ALA A 373 1.53 23.31 7.60
CA ALA A 373 2.43 24.26 8.23
C ALA A 373 3.90 23.76 8.37
N ILE A 374 4.19 22.49 8.07
CA ILE A 374 5.54 21.90 8.16
C ILE A 374 6.19 21.85 6.77
N PRO A 375 7.28 22.61 6.52
CA PRO A 375 8.03 22.51 5.27
C PRO A 375 8.62 21.11 5.08
N ILE A 376 8.29 20.48 3.95
CA ILE A 376 8.79 19.17 3.53
C ILE A 376 10.19 19.34 2.94
N VAL A 377 11.15 18.60 3.46
CA VAL A 377 12.53 18.58 2.97
C VAL A 377 12.70 17.43 1.98
N GLY A 378 13.27 17.73 0.82
CA GLY A 378 13.51 16.78 -0.27
C GLY A 378 12.35 16.66 -1.26
N ASP A 379 12.70 16.62 -2.54
CA ASP A 379 11.77 16.37 -3.63
C ASP A 379 11.24 14.93 -3.65
N ARG A 380 10.06 14.77 -4.26
CA ARG A 380 9.40 13.47 -4.46
C ARG A 380 10.30 12.49 -5.20
N TYR A 381 11.01 13.00 -6.21
CA TYR A 381 11.83 12.25 -7.15
C TYR A 381 13.12 13.00 -7.42
N ASN A 382 14.15 12.27 -7.85
CA ASN A 382 15.31 12.89 -8.49
C ASN A 382 14.95 13.42 -9.90
N ALA A 383 15.81 14.25 -10.47
CA ALA A 383 15.55 14.92 -11.75
C ALA A 383 15.33 13.98 -12.94
N GLU A 384 15.77 12.71 -12.87
CA GLU A 384 15.50 11.73 -13.92
C GLU A 384 14.08 11.15 -13.81
N GLN A 385 13.74 10.65 -12.62
CA GLN A 385 12.41 10.11 -12.32
C GLN A 385 11.31 11.18 -12.51
N GLN A 386 11.59 12.44 -12.18
CA GLN A 386 10.64 13.54 -12.36
C GLN A 386 10.26 13.78 -13.84
N ARG A 387 11.17 13.51 -14.80
CA ARG A 387 10.87 13.63 -16.25
C ARG A 387 9.93 12.54 -16.76
N GLN A 388 9.73 11.47 -15.99
CA GLN A 388 8.85 10.34 -16.34
C GLN A 388 7.39 10.56 -15.89
N VAL A 389 7.09 11.64 -15.17
CA VAL A 389 5.77 11.96 -14.58
C VAL A 389 5.28 13.36 -15.00
N GLN A 390 5.61 13.75 -16.23
CA GLN A 390 5.26 15.03 -16.87
C GLN A 390 4.61 14.80 -18.25
N GLY A 391 3.77 13.77 -18.37
CA GLY A 391 2.96 13.46 -19.56
C GLY A 391 1.49 13.83 -19.38
#